data_AF-H0HPV3-F1
#
_entry.id   AF-H0HPV3-F1
#
_cell.length_a   1.000
_cell.length_b   1.000
_cell.length_c   1.000
_cell.angle_alpha   90.00
_cell.angle_beta   90.00
_cell.angle_gamma   90.00
#
_symmetry.space_group_name_H-M   'P 1'
#
loop_
_entity.id
_entity.type
_entity.pdbx_description
1 polymer ?
#
loop_
_entity_poly.entity_id
_entity_poly.type
_entity_poly.pdbx_seq_one_letter_code
_entity_poly.pdbx_strand_id
1 'polypeptide(L)'
;MKTSSWIAIGLFAATAAWLASGYIIDGDDEDEEDRAASAQPTLVEVRSSEARTVPQYIFAQGSAQPFRTADVVAQAAGTIDAVLVQEGDQVRADTVVARIRLDARSSRRESAQARVETLEADLEGMRQLAKDGFAAESRVRELEAQLESARAELAGIREEIEDTEVKAPIPGIVSDVFLNAGQFAPQGGQIIRIVDNSPLRVTLHVSQREVGNVDRGSVALVSFATGAPAKGRVCFIAPAADPETRTFRVEVRVPNEDGRIPSRVSAELRLQTGEVKAHFVSPAILALDEAGELGVKSVDENRKAAFHPIEILQAETDGVWIGGLPDRLQLISTGQGFVRQGESVRVANQDAGRPAAAGEAEAPQGAPQPTSTVRSDPLNAAEELADPPPAEELCEGAGADAVSAGVASSGGQAVGGAAGQPVPQAGAGAQPAITDEAGAAPPIEPVPAPSIGVTPPTIPSPPVTQPPAAAPAAPQGGAGASTPGTVGPGVPAGSDATGGASGGAAQDGSP
;
A
#
# COMPACT_ATOMS: atom_id res chain seq x y z
N MET A 1 57.91 63.45 -54.38
CA MET A 1 57.37 62.09 -54.23
C MET A 1 58.44 60.98 -54.14
N LYS A 2 59.75 61.26 -54.16
CA LYS A 2 60.81 60.21 -54.14
C LYS A 2 61.43 59.93 -52.76
N THR A 3 61.21 60.79 -51.76
CA THR A 3 61.85 60.69 -50.42
C THR A 3 61.05 59.87 -49.40
N SER A 4 59.73 59.74 -49.54
CA SER A 4 58.93 58.94 -48.58
C SER A 4 59.04 57.42 -48.83
N SER A 5 59.22 56.97 -50.07
CA SER A 5 59.40 55.54 -50.37
C SER A 5 60.70 54.96 -49.81
N TRP A 6 61.77 55.76 -49.70
CA TRP A 6 63.03 55.31 -49.11
C TRP A 6 62.94 55.11 -47.59
N ILE A 7 62.17 55.95 -46.91
CA ILE A 7 61.93 55.82 -45.46
C ILE A 7 61.06 54.59 -45.18
N ALA A 8 60.04 54.33 -46.00
CA ALA A 8 59.19 53.14 -45.86
C ALA A 8 59.97 51.82 -46.08
N ILE A 9 60.87 51.78 -47.07
CA ILE A 9 61.72 50.60 -47.32
C ILE A 9 62.72 50.38 -46.17
N GLY A 10 63.32 51.45 -45.65
CA GLY A 10 64.22 51.35 -44.50
C GLY A 10 63.52 50.81 -43.25
N LEU A 11 62.29 51.26 -42.99
CA LEU A 11 61.51 50.80 -41.83
C LEU A 11 61.07 49.34 -41.96
N PHE A 12 60.70 48.91 -43.17
CA PHE A 12 60.36 47.51 -43.45
C PHE A 12 61.58 46.57 -43.34
N ALA A 13 62.75 47.02 -43.80
CA ALA A 13 63.98 46.25 -43.63
C ALA A 13 64.39 46.12 -42.16
N ALA A 14 64.19 47.17 -41.36
CA ALA A 14 64.48 47.14 -39.93
C ALA A 14 63.56 46.20 -39.16
N THR A 15 62.25 46.19 -39.46
CA THR A 15 61.31 45.26 -38.82
C THR A 15 61.52 43.82 -39.28
N ALA A 16 61.85 43.60 -40.56
CA ALA A 16 62.20 42.27 -41.06
C ALA A 16 63.49 41.74 -40.39
N ALA A 17 64.50 42.59 -40.21
CA ALA A 17 65.73 42.23 -39.50
C ALA A 17 65.48 41.96 -38.00
N TRP A 18 64.57 42.71 -37.36
CA TRP A 18 64.19 42.49 -35.96
C TRP A 18 63.41 41.19 -35.77
N LEU A 19 62.50 40.86 -36.69
CA LEU A 19 61.79 39.58 -36.68
C LEU A 19 62.71 38.39 -36.99
N ALA A 20 63.65 38.56 -37.94
CA ALA A 20 64.64 37.52 -38.25
C ALA A 20 65.65 37.32 -37.10
N SER A 21 65.94 38.35 -36.31
CA SER A 21 66.76 38.24 -35.10
C SER A 21 66.16 37.30 -34.06
N GLY A 22 64.83 37.16 -34.00
CA GLY A 22 64.16 36.22 -33.11
C GLY A 22 64.28 34.75 -33.54
N TYR A 23 64.73 34.49 -34.78
CA TYR A 23 64.90 33.13 -35.32
C TYR A 23 66.37 32.65 -35.25
N ILE A 24 67.32 33.56 -34.99
CA ILE A 24 68.77 33.26 -34.97
C ILE A 24 69.30 33.15 -33.53
N ILE A 25 68.52 33.58 -32.54
CA ILE A 25 68.78 33.31 -31.12
C ILE A 25 67.94 32.08 -30.75
N ASP A 26 68.35 30.92 -31.29
CA ASP A 26 68.06 29.63 -30.68
C ASP A 26 68.74 29.65 -29.31
N GLY A 27 67.96 29.96 -28.28
CA GLY A 27 68.34 29.71 -26.90
C GLY A 27 68.09 28.24 -26.62
N ASP A 28 69.20 27.49 -26.53
CA ASP A 28 69.37 26.20 -25.86
C ASP A 28 68.09 25.36 -25.65
N ASP A 29 67.95 24.33 -26.49
CA ASP A 29 67.16 23.11 -26.26
C ASP A 29 67.66 22.28 -25.02
N GLU A 30 68.28 22.90 -24.02
CA GLU A 30 68.69 22.27 -22.75
C GLU A 30 67.68 22.51 -21.61
N ASP A 31 66.64 23.30 -21.87
CA ASP A 31 65.69 23.80 -20.87
C ASP A 31 64.37 22.99 -20.79
N GLU A 32 64.18 22.00 -21.65
CA GLU A 32 63.00 21.11 -21.63
C GLU A 32 63.23 19.82 -20.82
N GLU A 33 64.46 19.27 -20.78
CA GLU A 33 64.77 18.09 -19.94
C GLU A 33 64.92 18.45 -18.45
N ASP A 34 65.42 19.64 -18.11
CA ASP A 34 65.58 20.08 -16.71
C ASP A 34 64.28 20.64 -16.08
N ARG A 35 63.31 21.10 -16.89
CA ARG A 35 61.97 21.45 -16.40
C ARG A 35 61.09 20.22 -16.16
N ALA A 36 61.31 19.13 -16.90
CA ALA A 36 60.64 17.86 -16.67
C ALA A 36 61.17 17.11 -15.43
N ALA A 37 62.44 17.32 -15.05
CA ALA A 37 63.08 16.67 -13.90
C ALA A 37 62.97 17.44 -12.55
N SER A 38 62.43 18.66 -12.55
CA SER A 38 62.32 19.51 -11.34
C SER A 38 60.90 19.71 -10.81
N ALA A 39 59.90 19.03 -11.39
CA ALA A 39 58.57 18.94 -10.78
C ALA A 39 58.64 18.02 -9.55
N GLN A 40 58.90 18.59 -8.37
CA GLN A 40 58.84 17.84 -7.13
C GLN A 40 57.46 17.18 -7.02
N PRO A 41 57.38 15.85 -6.81
CA PRO A 41 56.11 15.15 -6.75
C PRO A 41 55.20 15.76 -5.69
N THR A 42 53.97 16.05 -6.10
CA THR A 42 52.95 16.74 -5.30
C THR A 42 52.71 15.98 -4.00
N LEU A 43 52.71 16.69 -2.87
CA LEU A 43 52.48 16.10 -1.55
C LEU A 43 50.99 15.92 -1.33
N VAL A 44 50.57 14.68 -1.07
CA VAL A 44 49.18 14.33 -0.77
C VAL A 44 49.07 13.55 0.52
N GLU A 45 47.95 13.71 1.20
CA GLU A 45 47.59 12.90 2.35
C GLU A 45 46.64 11.79 1.91
N VAL A 46 46.87 10.57 2.38
CA VAL A 46 46.04 9.41 2.05
C VAL A 46 45.38 8.82 3.28
N ARG A 47 44.20 8.23 3.09
CA ARG A 47 43.50 7.43 4.09
C ARG A 47 43.18 6.04 3.52
N SER A 48 43.43 5.01 4.32
CA SER A 48 43.00 3.65 3.98
C SER A 48 41.49 3.55 4.08
N SER A 49 40.87 2.99 3.05
CA SER A 49 39.44 2.70 3.01
C SER A 49 39.20 1.25 2.64
N GLU A 50 38.27 0.63 3.35
CA GLU A 50 37.86 -0.77 3.16
C GLU A 50 36.37 -0.83 2.86
N ALA A 51 36.01 -1.63 1.87
CA ALA A 51 34.63 -1.83 1.48
C ALA A 51 33.87 -2.57 2.58
N ARG A 52 32.65 -2.11 2.87
CA ARG A 52 31.71 -2.77 3.77
C ARG A 52 30.47 -3.14 3.00
N THR A 53 29.87 -4.27 3.37
CA THR A 53 28.57 -4.68 2.84
C THR A 53 27.50 -3.76 3.40
N VAL A 54 26.76 -3.08 2.53
CA VAL A 54 25.66 -2.19 2.87
C VAL A 54 24.39 -2.57 2.10
N PRO A 55 23.21 -2.45 2.73
CA PRO A 55 21.95 -2.70 2.07
C PRO A 55 21.67 -1.64 1.00
N GLN A 56 21.13 -2.05 -0.14
CA GLN A 56 20.69 -1.14 -1.20
C GLN A 56 19.18 -0.93 -1.12
N TYR A 57 18.76 0.34 -1.16
CA TYR A 57 17.37 0.74 -1.07
C TYR A 57 16.85 1.33 -2.38
N ILE A 58 15.62 0.98 -2.72
CA ILE A 58 14.82 1.67 -3.73
C ILE A 58 13.77 2.49 -3.03
N PHE A 59 13.67 3.76 -3.41
CA PHE A 59 12.72 4.70 -2.85
C PHE A 59 11.47 4.71 -3.70
N ALA A 60 10.32 4.50 -3.07
CA ALA A 60 9.03 4.51 -3.75
C ALA A 60 7.98 5.25 -2.92
N GLN A 61 7.01 5.83 -3.60
CA GLN A 61 5.84 6.41 -2.99
C GLN A 61 4.63 5.52 -3.26
N GLY A 62 3.76 5.39 -2.26
CA GLY A 62 2.59 4.55 -2.32
C GLY A 62 1.45 5.09 -1.48
N SER A 63 0.38 4.31 -1.44
CA SER A 63 -0.80 4.61 -0.62
C SER A 63 -1.15 3.41 0.24
N ALA A 64 -1.46 3.67 1.50
CA ALA A 64 -1.99 2.68 2.40
C ALA A 64 -3.45 2.42 2.05
N GLN A 65 -3.82 1.16 1.90
CA GLN A 65 -5.15 0.70 1.55
C GLN A 65 -5.59 -0.32 2.59
N PRO A 66 -6.90 -0.40 2.86
CA PRO A 66 -7.40 -1.48 3.68
C PRO A 66 -7.12 -2.81 2.99
N PHE A 67 -6.89 -3.83 3.80
CA PHE A 67 -6.66 -5.16 3.28
C PHE A 67 -7.95 -5.76 2.73
N ARG A 68 -9.06 -5.60 3.49
CA ARG A 68 -10.41 -5.91 3.03
C ARG A 68 -11.39 -4.82 3.41
N THR A 69 -12.47 -4.71 2.66
CA THR A 69 -13.61 -3.87 3.00
C THR A 69 -14.86 -4.65 2.63
N ALA A 70 -15.84 -4.67 3.52
CA ALA A 70 -17.12 -5.32 3.29
C ALA A 70 -18.26 -4.39 3.64
N ASP A 71 -19.21 -4.28 2.72
CA ASP A 71 -20.47 -3.59 2.93
C ASP A 71 -21.48 -4.61 3.47
N VAL A 72 -21.93 -4.40 4.71
CA VAL A 72 -22.89 -5.28 5.36
C VAL A 72 -24.28 -4.82 4.98
N VAL A 73 -25.01 -5.70 4.30
CA VAL A 73 -26.33 -5.43 3.75
C VAL A 73 -27.41 -6.21 4.48
N ALA A 74 -28.64 -5.70 4.46
CA ALA A 74 -29.81 -6.39 4.97
C ALA A 74 -30.17 -7.58 4.07
N GLN A 75 -30.26 -8.78 4.63
CA GLN A 75 -30.68 -9.98 3.88
C GLN A 75 -32.21 -10.08 3.78
N ALA A 76 -32.91 -9.65 4.83
CA ALA A 76 -34.36 -9.51 4.85
C ALA A 76 -34.78 -8.04 4.86
N ALA A 77 -35.92 -7.72 4.22
CA ALA A 77 -36.54 -6.40 4.35
C ALA A 77 -37.28 -6.27 5.69
N GLY A 78 -37.17 -5.10 6.31
CA GLY A 78 -37.86 -4.80 7.57
C GLY A 78 -37.33 -3.55 8.26
N THR A 79 -37.88 -3.22 9.42
CA THR A 79 -37.35 -2.11 10.23
C THR A 79 -36.29 -2.62 11.19
N ILE A 80 -35.22 -1.86 11.33
CA ILE A 80 -34.13 -2.16 12.27
C ILE A 80 -34.66 -2.01 13.70
N ASP A 81 -34.57 -3.09 14.47
CA ASP A 81 -34.89 -3.12 15.90
C ASP A 81 -33.77 -2.42 16.68
N ALA A 82 -32.53 -2.86 16.46
CA ALA A 82 -31.33 -2.29 17.08
C ALA A 82 -30.12 -2.45 16.17
N VAL A 83 -29.23 -1.45 16.19
CA VAL A 83 -27.86 -1.57 15.71
C VAL A 83 -26.99 -1.79 16.95
N LEU A 84 -26.27 -2.90 17.00
CA LEU A 84 -25.52 -3.35 18.18
C LEU A 84 -24.07 -2.83 18.21
N VAL A 85 -23.69 -2.06 17.20
CA VAL A 85 -22.32 -1.56 16.99
C VAL A 85 -22.35 -0.07 16.64
N GLN A 86 -21.24 0.61 16.90
CA GLN A 86 -21.01 2.01 16.59
C GLN A 86 -19.79 2.17 15.66
N GLU A 87 -19.67 3.34 15.03
CA GLU A 87 -18.48 3.68 14.26
C GLU A 87 -17.23 3.64 15.15
N GLY A 88 -16.18 2.97 14.68
CA GLY A 88 -14.95 2.72 15.42
C GLY A 88 -14.95 1.42 16.23
N ASP A 89 -16.07 0.72 16.38
CA ASP A 89 -16.11 -0.56 17.10
C ASP A 89 -15.39 -1.65 16.32
N GLN A 90 -14.67 -2.51 17.05
CA GLN A 90 -14.06 -3.72 16.51
C GLN A 90 -15.05 -4.89 16.54
N VAL A 91 -15.23 -5.54 15.39
CA VAL A 91 -16.11 -6.70 15.23
C VAL A 91 -15.33 -7.90 14.70
N ARG A 92 -15.76 -9.11 15.10
CA ARG A 92 -15.27 -10.37 14.53
C ARG A 92 -16.22 -10.83 13.43
N ALA A 93 -15.74 -11.73 12.57
CA ALA A 93 -16.62 -12.46 11.67
C ALA A 93 -17.76 -13.12 12.46
N ASP A 94 -18.94 -13.18 11.82
CA ASP A 94 -20.18 -13.74 12.36
C ASP A 94 -20.77 -13.04 13.59
N THR A 95 -20.20 -11.91 14.02
CA THR A 95 -20.79 -11.10 15.09
C THR A 95 -22.06 -10.43 14.59
N VAL A 96 -23.16 -10.51 15.35
CA VAL A 96 -24.41 -9.83 15.02
C VAL A 96 -24.22 -8.32 15.19
N VAL A 97 -24.35 -7.57 14.10
CA VAL A 97 -24.15 -6.11 14.07
C VAL A 97 -25.45 -5.34 14.09
N ALA A 98 -26.52 -5.92 13.57
CA ALA A 98 -27.85 -5.32 13.60
C ALA A 98 -28.93 -6.41 13.65
N ARG A 99 -30.08 -6.05 14.22
CA ARG A 99 -31.27 -6.89 14.26
C ARG A 99 -32.41 -6.21 13.57
N ILE A 100 -33.07 -6.93 12.67
CA ILE A 100 -34.30 -6.52 12.02
C ILE A 100 -35.47 -7.08 12.83
N ARG A 101 -36.55 -6.31 12.96
CA ARG A 101 -37.73 -6.77 13.71
C ARG A 101 -38.31 -8.04 13.08
N LEU A 102 -38.63 -8.99 13.95
CA LEU A 102 -39.22 -10.27 13.55
C LEU A 102 -40.66 -10.11 13.03
N ASP A 103 -41.37 -9.06 13.44
CA ASP A 103 -42.77 -8.78 13.06
C ASP A 103 -43.64 -10.05 13.11
N ALA A 104 -44.32 -10.41 12.01
CA ALA A 104 -45.17 -11.60 11.94
C ALA A 104 -44.41 -12.94 11.75
N ARG A 105 -43.08 -12.92 11.60
CA ARG A 105 -42.28 -14.12 11.31
C ARG A 105 -42.30 -15.12 12.46
N SER A 106 -42.28 -14.66 13.71
CA SER A 106 -42.36 -15.53 14.89
C SER A 106 -43.67 -16.32 14.93
N SER A 107 -44.81 -15.65 14.70
CA SER A 107 -46.13 -16.30 14.66
C SER A 107 -46.28 -17.25 13.47
N ARG A 108 -45.69 -16.92 12.31
CA ARG A 108 -45.64 -17.83 11.15
C ARG A 108 -44.83 -19.08 11.45
N ARG A 109 -43.67 -18.95 12.10
CA ARG A 109 -42.84 -20.08 12.53
C ARG A 109 -43.61 -20.99 13.47
N GLU A 110 -44.29 -20.44 14.47
CA GLU A 110 -45.11 -21.21 15.42
C GLU A 110 -46.25 -21.96 14.71
N SER A 111 -46.92 -21.31 13.76
CA SER A 111 -48.00 -21.94 12.98
C SER A 111 -47.49 -23.07 12.07
N ALA A 112 -46.34 -22.87 11.41
CA ALA A 112 -45.71 -23.89 10.56
C ALA A 112 -45.18 -25.07 11.38
N GLN A 113 -44.62 -24.80 12.57
CA GLN A 113 -44.17 -25.82 13.52
C GLN A 113 -45.34 -26.71 13.98
N ALA A 114 -46.47 -26.10 14.38
CA ALA A 114 -47.66 -26.86 14.78
C ALA A 114 -48.23 -27.72 13.64
N ARG A 115 -48.13 -27.23 12.39
CA ARG A 115 -48.54 -27.99 11.19
C ARG A 115 -47.66 -29.23 10.97
N VAL A 116 -46.35 -29.08 11.13
CA VAL A 116 -45.41 -30.21 11.06
C VAL A 116 -45.75 -31.24 12.14
N GLU A 117 -45.91 -30.80 13.39
CA GLU A 117 -46.25 -31.70 14.51
C GLU A 117 -47.56 -32.46 14.30
N THR A 118 -48.58 -31.79 13.73
CA THR A 118 -49.86 -32.42 13.39
C THR A 118 -49.69 -33.49 12.31
N LEU A 119 -48.97 -33.17 11.22
CA LEU A 119 -48.75 -34.11 10.12
C LEU A 119 -47.84 -35.29 10.52
N GLU A 120 -46.90 -35.08 11.44
CA GLU A 120 -46.09 -36.16 12.02
C GLU A 120 -46.95 -37.14 12.82
N ALA A 121 -47.86 -36.63 13.67
CA ALA A 121 -48.79 -37.45 14.42
C ALA A 121 -49.76 -38.22 13.51
N ASP A 122 -50.30 -37.56 12.48
CA ASP A 122 -51.19 -38.17 11.49
C ASP A 122 -50.48 -39.27 10.68
N LEU A 123 -49.23 -39.02 10.26
CA LEU A 123 -48.43 -39.99 9.54
C LEU A 123 -48.10 -41.20 10.41
N GLU A 124 -47.73 -41.01 11.67
CA GLU A 124 -47.44 -42.11 12.59
C GLU A 124 -48.70 -42.95 12.84
N GLY A 125 -49.84 -42.30 13.08
CA GLY A 125 -51.13 -42.97 13.17
C GLY A 125 -51.44 -43.77 11.91
N MET A 126 -51.31 -43.17 10.73
CA MET A 126 -51.59 -43.83 9.45
C MET A 126 -50.63 -45.00 9.16
N ARG A 127 -49.36 -44.89 9.53
CA ARG A 127 -48.37 -45.98 9.43
C ARG A 127 -48.76 -47.15 10.32
N GLN A 128 -49.25 -46.89 11.52
CA GLN A 128 -49.74 -47.95 12.41
C GLN A 128 -50.97 -48.64 11.81
N LEU A 129 -51.97 -47.89 11.32
CA LEU A 129 -53.14 -48.47 10.65
C LEU A 129 -52.75 -49.27 9.39
N ALA A 130 -51.76 -48.81 8.62
CA ALA A 130 -51.28 -49.51 7.43
C ALA A 130 -50.58 -50.84 7.78
N LYS A 131 -49.75 -50.86 8.84
CA LYS A 131 -49.12 -52.09 9.35
C LYS A 131 -50.15 -53.13 9.78
N ASP A 132 -51.25 -52.67 10.37
CA ASP A 132 -52.36 -53.52 10.82
C ASP A 132 -53.33 -53.90 9.66
N GLY A 133 -53.05 -53.47 8.42
CA GLY A 133 -53.82 -53.81 7.22
C GLY A 133 -55.09 -52.98 7.00
N PHE A 134 -55.28 -51.91 7.78
CA PHE A 134 -56.49 -51.07 7.75
C PHE A 134 -56.37 -49.78 6.91
N ALA A 135 -55.19 -49.50 6.35
CA ALA A 135 -54.97 -48.31 5.50
C ALA A 135 -54.18 -48.63 4.23
N ALA A 136 -54.44 -47.87 3.16
CA ALA A 136 -53.73 -48.01 1.88
C ALA A 136 -52.35 -47.35 1.94
N GLU A 137 -51.32 -47.99 1.38
CA GLU A 137 -49.96 -47.43 1.29
C GLU A 137 -49.91 -46.09 0.53
N SER A 138 -50.82 -45.87 -0.42
CA SER A 138 -50.95 -44.58 -1.11
C SER A 138 -51.28 -43.44 -0.14
N ARG A 139 -52.04 -43.71 0.93
CA ARG A 139 -52.39 -42.71 1.94
C ARG A 139 -51.21 -42.37 2.85
N VAL A 140 -50.38 -43.36 3.18
CA VAL A 140 -49.12 -43.15 3.92
C VAL A 140 -48.19 -42.27 3.08
N ARG A 141 -47.96 -42.62 1.81
CA ARG A 141 -47.11 -41.84 0.91
C ARG A 141 -47.60 -40.40 0.70
N GLU A 142 -48.92 -40.21 0.65
CA GLU A 142 -49.52 -38.86 0.59
C GLU A 142 -49.20 -38.03 1.84
N LEU A 143 -49.37 -38.60 3.04
CA LEU A 143 -49.03 -37.90 4.29
C LEU A 143 -47.53 -37.64 4.42
N GLU A 144 -46.68 -38.55 3.94
CA GLU A 144 -45.22 -38.33 3.87
C GLU A 144 -44.89 -37.12 2.99
N ALA A 145 -45.49 -37.02 1.80
CA ALA A 145 -45.29 -35.88 0.90
C ALA A 145 -45.80 -34.56 1.53
N GLN A 146 -46.94 -34.59 2.22
CA GLN A 146 -47.48 -33.42 2.92
C GLN A 146 -46.58 -32.96 4.08
N LEU A 147 -46.07 -33.92 4.86
CA LEU A 147 -45.14 -33.65 5.95
C LEU A 147 -43.84 -33.02 5.41
N GLU A 148 -43.28 -33.57 4.34
CA GLU A 148 -42.05 -33.05 3.76
C GLU A 148 -42.25 -31.61 3.22
N SER A 149 -43.39 -31.34 2.59
CA SER A 149 -43.77 -29.99 2.17
C SER A 149 -43.88 -29.02 3.36
N ALA A 150 -44.52 -29.43 4.46
CA ALA A 150 -44.62 -28.61 5.67
C ALA A 150 -43.27 -28.37 6.35
N ARG A 151 -42.35 -29.36 6.32
CA ARG A 151 -40.98 -29.21 6.83
C ARG A 151 -40.18 -28.22 5.98
N ALA A 152 -40.32 -28.28 4.66
CA ALA A 152 -39.69 -27.30 3.76
C ALA A 152 -40.20 -25.87 4.01
N GLU A 153 -41.51 -25.71 4.22
CA GLU A 153 -42.12 -24.41 4.59
C GLU A 153 -41.53 -23.88 5.92
N LEU A 154 -41.47 -24.72 6.95
CA LEU A 154 -40.88 -24.37 8.24
C LEU A 154 -39.39 -24.02 8.14
N ALA A 155 -38.62 -24.75 7.31
CA ALA A 155 -37.21 -24.49 7.07
C ALA A 155 -37.01 -23.10 6.43
N GLY A 156 -37.79 -22.76 5.41
CA GLY A 156 -37.75 -21.43 4.78
C GLY A 156 -38.08 -20.30 5.76
N ILE A 157 -39.08 -20.48 6.64
CA ILE A 157 -39.40 -19.48 7.67
C ILE A 157 -38.26 -19.33 8.70
N ARG A 158 -37.55 -20.41 9.03
CA ARG A 158 -36.38 -20.35 9.94
C ARG A 158 -35.23 -19.59 9.31
N GLU A 159 -34.96 -19.80 8.02
CA GLU A 159 -33.96 -19.05 7.25
C GLU A 159 -34.33 -17.57 7.16
N GLU A 160 -35.60 -17.24 6.84
CA GLU A 160 -36.08 -15.85 6.86
C GLU A 160 -35.92 -15.16 8.22
N ILE A 161 -35.97 -15.91 9.32
CA ILE A 161 -35.73 -15.40 10.68
C ILE A 161 -34.24 -15.23 10.93
N GLU A 162 -33.40 -16.15 10.48
CA GLU A 162 -31.95 -16.02 10.59
C GLU A 162 -31.43 -14.79 9.82
N ASP A 163 -31.99 -14.53 8.64
CA ASP A 163 -31.71 -13.35 7.80
C ASP A 163 -32.09 -12.01 8.47
N THR A 164 -32.85 -12.04 9.58
CA THR A 164 -33.12 -10.84 10.39
C THR A 164 -31.95 -10.48 11.31
N GLU A 165 -31.07 -11.43 11.62
CA GLU A 165 -29.84 -11.18 12.34
C GLU A 165 -28.71 -10.90 11.35
N VAL A 166 -28.39 -9.62 11.18
CA VAL A 166 -27.35 -9.20 10.25
C VAL A 166 -26.00 -9.40 10.91
N LYS A 167 -25.18 -10.29 10.34
CA LYS A 167 -23.85 -10.67 10.84
C LYS A 167 -22.73 -10.02 10.02
N ALA A 168 -21.58 -9.80 10.67
CA ALA A 168 -20.38 -9.29 10.02
C ALA A 168 -19.69 -10.37 9.15
N PRO A 169 -19.48 -10.15 7.83
CA PRO A 169 -18.85 -11.15 6.96
C PRO A 169 -17.33 -11.24 7.11
N ILE A 170 -16.68 -10.20 7.66
CA ILE A 170 -15.24 -10.16 7.90
C ILE A 170 -14.97 -9.54 9.28
N PRO A 171 -13.84 -9.89 9.93
CA PRO A 171 -13.37 -9.12 11.07
C PRO A 171 -12.89 -7.74 10.63
N GLY A 172 -13.00 -6.75 11.50
CA GLY A 172 -12.51 -5.41 11.21
C GLY A 172 -13.12 -4.33 12.12
N ILE A 173 -12.96 -3.09 11.70
CA ILE A 173 -13.50 -1.91 12.39
C ILE A 173 -14.70 -1.39 11.59
N VAL A 174 -15.76 -1.01 12.29
CA VAL A 174 -16.93 -0.34 11.67
C VAL A 174 -16.51 1.06 11.22
N SER A 175 -16.49 1.29 9.92
CA SER A 175 -16.11 2.56 9.29
C SER A 175 -17.29 3.54 9.26
N ASP A 176 -18.46 3.06 8.82
CA ASP A 176 -19.62 3.89 8.57
C ASP A 176 -20.90 3.14 8.99
N VAL A 177 -21.84 3.85 9.62
CA VAL A 177 -23.19 3.34 9.90
C VAL A 177 -24.21 4.11 9.05
N PHE A 178 -24.83 3.42 8.08
CA PHE A 178 -25.76 4.02 7.12
C PHE A 178 -27.21 4.03 7.61
N LEU A 179 -27.59 3.01 8.39
CA LEU A 179 -28.94 2.87 8.92
C LEU A 179 -28.94 2.74 10.43
N ASN A 180 -29.90 3.40 11.07
CA ASN A 180 -30.06 3.44 12.52
C ASN A 180 -31.30 2.68 12.97
N ALA A 181 -31.38 2.38 14.27
CA ALA A 181 -32.57 1.78 14.88
C ALA A 181 -33.84 2.59 14.55
N GLY A 182 -34.93 1.89 14.24
CA GLY A 182 -36.20 2.48 13.82
C GLY A 182 -36.30 2.83 12.32
N GLN A 183 -35.21 2.78 11.56
CA GLN A 183 -35.25 2.99 10.11
C GLN A 183 -35.63 1.71 9.36
N PHE A 184 -36.22 1.86 8.18
CA PHE A 184 -36.58 0.74 7.31
C PHE A 184 -35.37 0.37 6.43
N ALA A 185 -34.94 -0.89 6.51
CA ALA A 185 -33.92 -1.47 5.68
C ALA A 185 -34.58 -2.27 4.52
N PRO A 186 -34.38 -1.87 3.25
CA PRO A 186 -34.76 -2.72 2.12
C PRO A 186 -33.81 -3.92 2.04
N GLN A 187 -34.26 -5.02 1.43
CA GLN A 187 -33.36 -6.13 1.09
C GLN A 187 -32.23 -5.64 0.18
N GLY A 188 -30.99 -5.99 0.51
CA GLY A 188 -29.77 -5.50 -0.14
C GLY A 188 -29.37 -4.08 0.27
N GLY A 189 -30.13 -3.42 1.16
CA GLY A 189 -29.78 -2.11 1.69
C GLY A 189 -28.55 -2.18 2.60
N GLN A 190 -27.61 -1.27 2.40
CA GLN A 190 -26.40 -1.17 3.21
C GLN A 190 -26.73 -0.67 4.62
N ILE A 191 -26.29 -1.40 5.65
CA ILE A 191 -26.49 -1.04 7.06
C ILE A 191 -25.22 -0.45 7.63
N ILE A 192 -24.08 -1.15 7.50
CA ILE A 192 -22.77 -0.68 7.94
C ILE A 192 -21.68 -1.01 6.91
N ARG A 193 -20.52 -0.38 7.03
CA ARG A 193 -19.29 -0.75 6.33
C ARG A 193 -18.23 -1.19 7.33
N ILE A 194 -17.61 -2.33 7.09
CA ILE A 194 -16.50 -2.86 7.89
C ILE A 194 -15.23 -2.76 7.08
N VAL A 195 -14.16 -2.28 7.71
CA VAL A 195 -12.84 -2.14 7.12
C VAL A 195 -11.84 -2.96 7.94
N ASP A 196 -11.12 -3.84 7.25
CA ASP A 196 -10.03 -4.63 7.82
C ASP A 196 -8.70 -3.99 7.46
N ASN A 197 -8.04 -3.42 8.47
CA ASN A 197 -6.73 -2.76 8.36
C ASN A 197 -5.59 -3.58 8.95
N SER A 198 -5.82 -4.84 9.36
CA SER A 198 -4.79 -5.71 9.95
C SER A 198 -4.69 -7.05 9.21
N PRO A 199 -3.69 -7.24 8.33
CA PRO A 199 -2.60 -6.30 8.02
C PRO A 199 -3.05 -5.11 7.17
N LEU A 200 -2.26 -4.05 7.09
CA LEU A 200 -2.47 -2.93 6.17
C LEU A 200 -1.77 -3.23 4.84
N ARG A 201 -2.43 -2.95 3.71
CA ARG A 201 -1.86 -3.13 2.37
C ARG A 201 -1.33 -1.80 1.85
N VAL A 202 -0.03 -1.68 1.63
CA VAL A 202 0.57 -0.50 1.00
C VAL A 202 0.86 -0.82 -0.46
N THR A 203 0.18 -0.10 -1.36
CA THR A 203 0.33 -0.27 -2.80
C THR A 203 1.24 0.81 -3.35
N LEU A 204 2.30 0.41 -4.05
CA LEU A 204 3.29 1.30 -4.66
C LEU A 204 3.58 0.89 -6.11
N HIS A 205 4.21 1.78 -6.85
CA HIS A 205 4.55 1.57 -8.26
C HIS A 205 6.06 1.67 -8.43
N VAL A 206 6.69 0.58 -8.90
CA VAL A 206 8.14 0.50 -9.13
C VAL A 206 8.41 0.57 -10.63
N SER A 207 9.44 1.29 -11.05
CA SER A 207 9.77 1.40 -12.48
C SER A 207 10.25 0.06 -13.05
N GLN A 208 10.10 -0.13 -14.37
CA GLN A 208 10.60 -1.33 -15.06
C GLN A 208 12.11 -1.58 -14.86
N ARG A 209 12.91 -0.53 -14.63
CA ARG A 209 14.36 -0.66 -14.42
C ARG A 209 14.69 -1.23 -13.05
N GLU A 210 13.84 -0.97 -12.07
CA GLU A 210 14.06 -1.24 -10.65
C GLU A 210 13.37 -2.53 -10.18
N VAL A 211 12.23 -2.88 -10.80
CA VAL A 211 11.42 -4.03 -10.38
C VAL A 211 12.18 -5.35 -10.43
N GLY A 212 13.19 -5.48 -11.31
CA GLY A 212 14.03 -6.67 -11.41
C GLY A 212 14.89 -6.93 -10.18
N ASN A 213 15.09 -5.92 -9.32
CA ASN A 213 15.83 -6.03 -8.07
C ASN A 213 14.90 -6.15 -6.85
N VAL A 214 13.58 -6.21 -7.04
CA VAL A 214 12.61 -6.34 -5.96
C VAL A 214 12.10 -7.77 -5.93
N ASP A 215 12.41 -8.49 -4.86
CA ASP A 215 11.95 -9.85 -4.64
C ASP A 215 10.72 -9.90 -3.72
N ARG A 216 9.93 -10.97 -3.87
CA ARG A 216 8.88 -11.27 -2.89
C ARG A 216 9.54 -11.64 -1.56
N GLY A 217 9.04 -11.06 -0.46
CA GLY A 217 9.59 -11.22 0.88
C GLY A 217 10.60 -10.13 1.29
N SER A 218 11.05 -9.28 0.35
CA SER A 218 11.90 -8.13 0.64
C SER A 218 11.30 -7.26 1.73
N VAL A 219 12.17 -6.80 2.65
CA VAL A 219 11.79 -5.89 3.73
C VAL A 219 11.54 -4.51 3.14
N ALA A 220 10.44 -3.91 3.56
CA ALA A 220 10.05 -2.56 3.21
C ALA A 220 9.99 -1.71 4.48
N LEU A 221 10.82 -0.67 4.56
CA LEU A 221 10.68 0.36 5.58
C LEU A 221 9.64 1.35 5.09
N VAL A 222 8.62 1.64 5.90
CA VAL A 222 7.48 2.47 5.54
C VAL A 222 7.41 3.64 6.49
N SER A 223 7.25 4.83 5.94
CA SER A 223 6.92 6.05 6.68
C SER A 223 5.59 6.57 6.17
N PHE A 224 4.57 6.57 7.02
CA PHE A 224 3.28 7.13 6.67
C PHE A 224 3.30 8.66 6.82
N ALA A 225 2.44 9.36 6.07
CA ALA A 225 2.28 10.81 6.20
C ALA A 225 1.87 11.26 7.63
N THR A 226 1.38 10.34 8.46
CA THR A 226 1.10 10.54 9.88
C THR A 226 2.38 10.65 10.74
N GLY A 227 3.55 10.37 10.18
CA GLY A 227 4.84 10.32 10.86
C GLY A 227 5.11 8.98 11.58
N ALA A 228 4.21 8.00 11.45
CA ALA A 228 4.40 6.68 12.02
C ALA A 228 5.35 5.84 11.16
N PRO A 229 6.53 5.42 11.68
CA PRO A 229 7.36 4.42 11.02
C PRO A 229 6.75 3.03 11.16
N ALA A 230 6.89 2.20 10.14
CA ALA A 230 6.52 0.79 10.18
C ALA A 230 7.44 -0.04 9.29
N LYS A 231 7.53 -1.35 9.58
CA LYS A 231 8.18 -2.32 8.68
C LYS A 231 7.13 -3.24 8.08
N GLY A 232 7.28 -3.56 6.81
CA GLY A 232 6.44 -4.52 6.10
C GLY A 232 7.25 -5.43 5.19
N ARG A 233 6.55 -6.31 4.47
CA ARG A 233 7.16 -7.20 3.47
C ARG A 233 6.43 -7.13 2.15
N VAL A 234 7.19 -7.23 1.06
CA VAL A 234 6.64 -7.35 -0.30
C VAL A 234 5.94 -8.70 -0.43
N CYS A 235 4.63 -8.68 -0.63
CA CYS A 235 3.83 -9.91 -0.75
C CYS A 235 3.43 -10.22 -2.20
N PHE A 236 3.24 -9.18 -3.01
CA PHE A 236 2.81 -9.31 -4.39
C PHE A 236 3.53 -8.30 -5.29
N ILE A 237 3.93 -8.77 -6.46
CA ILE A 237 4.48 -7.97 -7.55
C ILE A 237 3.63 -8.31 -8.76
N ALA A 238 3.02 -7.32 -9.38
CA ALA A 238 2.18 -7.52 -10.55
C ALA A 238 3.01 -8.14 -11.70
N PRO A 239 2.48 -9.15 -12.42
CA PRO A 239 3.23 -9.78 -13.52
C PRO A 239 3.28 -8.91 -14.79
N ALA A 240 2.46 -7.86 -14.86
CA ALA A 240 2.38 -6.96 -15.99
C ALA A 240 2.57 -5.51 -15.53
N ALA A 241 3.31 -4.74 -16.32
CA ALA A 241 3.43 -3.31 -16.14
C ALA A 241 2.15 -2.59 -16.53
N ASP A 242 1.86 -1.49 -15.86
CA ASP A 242 0.90 -0.50 -16.33
C ASP A 242 1.39 0.09 -17.66
N PRO A 243 0.58 0.05 -18.73
CA PRO A 243 1.02 0.44 -20.07
C PRO A 243 1.24 1.95 -20.22
N GLU A 244 0.60 2.78 -19.39
CA GLU A 244 0.71 4.24 -19.46
C GLU A 244 1.98 4.72 -18.75
N THR A 245 2.24 4.18 -17.56
CA THR A 245 3.34 4.62 -16.69
C THR A 245 4.59 3.76 -16.78
N ARG A 246 4.51 2.57 -17.39
CA ARG A 246 5.58 1.55 -17.43
C ARG A 246 6.11 1.18 -16.04
N THR A 247 5.20 1.16 -15.06
CA THR A 247 5.49 0.78 -13.69
C THR A 247 4.81 -0.53 -13.33
N PHE A 248 5.37 -1.26 -12.38
CA PHE A 248 4.82 -2.47 -11.82
C PHE A 248 4.21 -2.18 -10.46
N ARG A 249 2.98 -2.64 -10.25
CA ARG A 249 2.33 -2.55 -8.95
C ARG A 249 2.98 -3.55 -7.99
N VAL A 250 3.46 -3.04 -6.87
CA VAL A 250 4.01 -3.84 -5.77
C VAL A 250 3.15 -3.61 -4.53
N GLU A 251 2.79 -4.68 -3.85
CA GLU A 251 1.98 -4.63 -2.62
C GLU A 251 2.81 -5.12 -1.44
N VAL A 252 2.95 -4.25 -0.46
CA VAL A 252 3.63 -4.49 0.80
C VAL A 252 2.57 -4.67 1.88
N ARG A 253 2.68 -5.72 2.70
CA ARG A 253 1.84 -5.87 3.90
C ARG A 253 2.58 -5.38 5.12
N VAL A 254 1.90 -4.56 5.91
CA VAL A 254 2.41 -3.94 7.13
C VAL A 254 1.52 -4.39 8.30
N PRO A 255 2.06 -5.02 9.35
CA PRO A 255 1.31 -5.35 10.56
C PRO A 255 0.70 -4.09 11.20
N ASN A 256 -0.57 -4.16 11.61
CA ASN A 256 -1.29 -3.02 12.21
C ASN A 256 -2.33 -3.54 13.21
N GLU A 257 -1.91 -4.42 14.12
CA GLU A 257 -2.79 -5.09 15.08
C GLU A 257 -3.53 -4.09 15.99
N ASP A 258 -2.85 -3.01 16.36
CA ASP A 258 -3.44 -1.95 17.19
C ASP A 258 -4.41 -1.03 16.41
N GLY A 259 -4.52 -1.19 15.09
CA GLY A 259 -5.38 -0.36 14.23
C GLY A 259 -5.00 1.13 14.20
N ARG A 260 -3.81 1.50 14.69
CA ARG A 260 -3.38 2.90 14.85
C ARG A 260 -3.09 3.59 13.52
N ILE A 261 -2.71 2.83 12.50
CA ILE A 261 -2.42 3.37 11.18
C ILE A 261 -3.72 3.38 10.37
N PRO A 262 -4.26 4.57 10.04
CA PRO A 262 -5.46 4.66 9.21
C PRO A 262 -5.14 4.24 7.77
N SER A 263 -6.16 3.76 7.06
CA SER A 263 -6.06 3.51 5.62
C SER A 263 -6.26 4.81 4.82
N ARG A 264 -5.94 4.75 3.53
CA ARG A 264 -5.99 5.85 2.53
C ARG A 264 -5.03 7.02 2.78
N VAL A 265 -3.99 6.81 3.58
CA VAL A 265 -2.90 7.77 3.76
C VAL A 265 -1.75 7.49 2.78
N SER A 266 -1.04 8.55 2.39
CA SER A 266 0.20 8.40 1.62
C SER A 266 1.29 7.76 2.46
N ALA A 267 2.13 6.97 1.82
CA ALA A 267 3.27 6.31 2.43
C ALA A 267 4.51 6.47 1.54
N GLU A 268 5.64 6.70 2.18
CA GLU A 268 6.97 6.63 1.57
C GLU A 268 7.63 5.33 1.98
N LEU A 269 8.26 4.64 1.04
CA LEU A 269 8.84 3.33 1.26
C LEU A 269 10.30 3.28 0.82
N ARG A 270 11.11 2.56 1.60
CA ARG A 270 12.43 2.06 1.19
C ARG A 270 12.37 0.55 1.08
N LEU A 271 12.49 0.06 -0.14
CA LEU A 271 12.54 -1.37 -0.42
C LEU A 271 13.99 -1.84 -0.43
N GLN A 272 14.32 -2.80 0.43
CA GLN A 272 15.63 -3.44 0.42
C GLN A 272 15.73 -4.39 -0.79
N THR A 273 16.69 -4.13 -1.67
CA THR A 273 16.83 -4.80 -2.97
C THR A 273 18.10 -5.65 -3.10
N GLY A 274 18.91 -5.68 -2.04
CA GLY A 274 20.11 -6.49 -1.95
C GLY A 274 21.16 -5.85 -1.07
N GLU A 275 22.39 -6.34 -1.18
CA GLU A 275 23.56 -5.81 -0.52
C GLU A 275 24.66 -5.56 -1.54
N VAL A 276 25.41 -4.48 -1.36
CA VAL A 276 26.55 -4.12 -2.21
C VAL A 276 27.73 -3.74 -1.32
N LYS A 277 28.94 -4.02 -1.79
CA LYS A 277 30.16 -3.55 -1.13
C LYS A 277 30.40 -2.09 -1.49
N ALA A 278 30.49 -1.24 -0.47
CA ALA A 278 30.67 0.20 -0.63
C ALA A 278 31.70 0.74 0.35
N HIS A 279 32.31 1.86 -0.02
CA HIS A 279 33.21 2.62 0.87
C HIS A 279 32.48 3.83 1.43
N PHE A 280 32.65 4.10 2.71
CA PHE A 280 32.16 5.33 3.32
C PHE A 280 33.24 6.41 3.23
N VAL A 281 32.93 7.52 2.56
CA VAL A 281 33.88 8.61 2.32
C VAL A 281 33.28 9.98 2.64
N SER A 282 34.13 10.95 2.96
CA SER A 282 33.68 12.34 3.10
C SER A 282 33.34 12.93 1.71
N PRO A 283 32.27 13.72 1.54
CA PRO A 283 31.98 14.41 0.28
C PRO A 283 33.14 15.28 -0.22
N ALA A 284 34.00 15.76 0.69
CA ALA A 284 35.13 16.64 0.37
C ALA A 284 36.22 15.99 -0.49
N ILE A 285 36.28 14.66 -0.54
CA ILE A 285 37.28 13.93 -1.34
C ILE A 285 36.79 13.58 -2.74
N LEU A 286 35.50 13.81 -3.03
CA LEU A 286 34.93 13.60 -4.36
C LEU A 286 35.49 14.62 -5.33
N ALA A 287 35.89 14.16 -6.51
CA ALA A 287 36.46 15.00 -7.56
C ALA A 287 35.80 14.67 -8.90
N LEU A 288 35.76 15.66 -9.78
CA LEU A 288 35.40 15.48 -11.18
C LEU A 288 36.69 15.31 -11.99
N ASP A 289 36.68 14.42 -12.97
CA ASP A 289 37.76 14.34 -13.95
C ASP A 289 37.59 15.38 -15.08
N GLU A 290 38.45 15.31 -16.09
CA GLU A 290 38.43 16.22 -17.25
C GLU A 290 37.19 16.00 -18.15
N ALA A 291 36.56 14.83 -18.08
CA ALA A 291 35.33 14.51 -18.79
C ALA A 291 34.06 14.92 -18.01
N GLY A 292 34.21 15.32 -16.74
CA GLY A 292 33.11 15.66 -15.83
C GLY A 292 32.50 14.44 -15.13
N GLU A 293 33.17 13.29 -15.15
CA GLU A 293 32.74 12.10 -14.40
C GLU A 293 33.12 12.25 -12.93
N LEU A 294 32.19 11.89 -12.04
CA LEU A 294 32.41 11.92 -10.60
C LEU A 294 33.22 10.71 -10.16
N GLY A 295 34.24 10.94 -9.34
CA GLY A 295 35.12 9.89 -8.87
C GLY A 295 35.91 10.26 -7.63
N VAL A 296 36.81 9.36 -7.25
CA VAL A 296 37.78 9.56 -6.19
C VAL A 296 39.19 9.29 -6.71
N LYS A 297 40.17 9.98 -6.14
CA LYS A 297 41.58 9.73 -6.45
C LYS A 297 42.20 8.82 -5.40
N SER A 298 42.92 7.81 -5.84
CA SER A 298 43.65 6.86 -5.02
C SER A 298 45.15 6.91 -5.32
N VAL A 299 45.95 6.29 -4.47
CA VAL A 299 47.39 6.08 -4.72
C VAL A 299 47.64 4.59 -4.91
N ASP A 300 48.29 4.24 -6.02
CA ASP A 300 48.68 2.86 -6.32
C ASP A 300 49.98 2.44 -5.59
N GLU A 301 50.36 1.17 -5.70
CA GLU A 301 51.60 0.64 -5.11
C GLU A 301 52.88 1.32 -5.65
N ASN A 302 52.81 1.93 -6.84
CA ASN A 302 53.92 2.64 -7.48
C ASN A 302 53.96 4.13 -7.09
N ARG A 303 53.14 4.57 -6.12
CA ARG A 303 52.98 5.98 -5.71
C ARG A 303 52.52 6.90 -6.84
N LYS A 304 51.69 6.39 -7.74
CA LYS A 304 51.00 7.16 -8.77
C LYS A 304 49.55 7.37 -8.38
N ALA A 305 49.04 8.55 -8.73
CA ALA A 305 47.63 8.84 -8.53
C ALA A 305 46.77 8.14 -9.60
N ALA A 306 45.78 7.39 -9.17
CA ALA A 306 44.77 6.80 -10.05
C ALA A 306 43.41 7.47 -9.78
N PHE A 307 42.64 7.68 -10.84
CA PHE A 307 41.26 8.15 -10.72
C PHE A 307 40.32 6.95 -10.90
N HIS A 308 39.34 6.85 -10.01
CA HIS A 308 38.30 5.84 -10.08
C HIS A 308 36.95 6.53 -10.22
N PRO A 309 36.20 6.27 -11.31
CA PRO A 309 34.81 6.71 -11.38
C PRO A 309 34.00 5.99 -10.31
N ILE A 310 33.05 6.69 -9.69
CA ILE A 310 32.28 6.18 -8.55
C ILE A 310 30.79 6.34 -8.78
N GLU A 311 30.02 5.42 -8.20
CA GLU A 311 28.57 5.53 -8.10
C GLU A 311 28.20 5.87 -6.65
N ILE A 312 27.40 6.93 -6.46
CA ILE A 312 26.87 7.26 -5.14
C ILE A 312 25.68 6.34 -4.86
N LEU A 313 25.81 5.50 -3.84
CA LEU A 313 24.77 4.54 -3.45
C LEU A 313 23.84 5.14 -2.39
N GLN A 314 24.41 5.85 -1.40
CA GLN A 314 23.66 6.47 -0.31
C GLN A 314 24.43 7.67 0.23
N ALA A 315 23.73 8.76 0.53
CA ALA A 315 24.30 9.93 1.19
C ALA A 315 23.81 10.02 2.64
N GLU A 316 24.73 10.25 3.56
CA GLU A 316 24.48 10.47 4.99
C GLU A 316 25.05 11.83 5.42
N THR A 317 24.73 12.27 6.63
CA THR A 317 25.18 13.57 7.14
C THR A 317 26.70 13.68 7.24
N ASP A 318 27.37 12.59 7.65
CA ASP A 318 28.81 12.57 7.93
C ASP A 318 29.65 12.00 6.77
N GLY A 319 29.00 11.51 5.71
CA GLY A 319 29.68 10.84 4.60
C GLY A 319 28.75 10.28 3.54
N VAL A 320 29.33 9.67 2.51
CA VAL A 320 28.62 9.11 1.36
C VAL A 320 29.15 7.70 1.13
N TRP A 321 28.23 6.75 0.94
CA TRP A 321 28.55 5.41 0.48
C TRP A 321 28.73 5.39 -1.03
N ILE A 322 29.92 5.00 -1.46
CA ILE A 322 30.30 4.97 -2.86
C ILE A 322 30.67 3.54 -3.30
N GLY A 323 30.15 3.14 -4.47
CA GLY A 323 30.44 1.88 -5.14
C GLY A 323 31.45 2.04 -6.29
N GLY A 324 31.81 0.93 -6.93
CA GLY A 324 32.71 0.91 -8.09
C GLY A 324 34.21 0.86 -7.76
N LEU A 325 34.56 0.60 -6.49
CA LEU A 325 35.93 0.57 -6.01
C LEU A 325 36.39 -0.84 -5.60
N PRO A 326 37.71 -1.13 -5.66
CA PRO A 326 38.29 -2.35 -5.09
C PRO A 326 38.08 -2.45 -3.56
N ASP A 327 38.02 -3.67 -3.02
CA ASP A 327 37.76 -3.96 -1.60
C ASP A 327 38.64 -3.15 -0.60
N ARG A 328 39.87 -2.82 -0.98
CA ARG A 328 40.79 -1.99 -0.19
C ARG A 328 41.57 -1.04 -1.09
N LEU A 329 41.64 0.23 -0.72
CA LEU A 329 42.50 1.20 -1.39
C LEU A 329 42.93 2.37 -0.48
N GLN A 330 43.94 3.11 -0.90
CA GLN A 330 44.37 4.36 -0.25
C GLN A 330 43.78 5.55 -1.00
N LEU A 331 42.78 6.20 -0.41
CA LEU A 331 42.12 7.38 -0.96
C LEU A 331 42.89 8.64 -0.61
N ILE A 332 43.05 9.55 -1.58
CA ILE A 332 43.66 10.86 -1.33
C ILE A 332 42.63 11.74 -0.62
N SER A 333 42.91 12.13 0.63
CA SER A 333 42.04 12.99 1.43
C SER A 333 42.34 14.47 1.26
N THR A 334 43.63 14.81 1.12
CA THR A 334 44.12 16.19 1.03
C THR A 334 45.09 16.32 -0.14
N GLY A 335 44.91 17.35 -0.97
CA GLY A 335 45.77 17.61 -2.13
C GLY A 335 45.24 17.04 -3.46
N GLN A 336 44.07 16.42 -3.46
CA GLN A 336 43.42 15.83 -4.64
C GLN A 336 43.19 16.81 -5.81
N GLY A 337 43.03 18.10 -5.53
CA GLY A 337 42.84 19.14 -6.56
C GLY A 337 44.11 19.47 -7.36
N PHE A 338 45.29 19.12 -6.85
CA PHE A 338 46.58 19.48 -7.45
C PHE A 338 47.24 18.32 -8.19
N VAL A 339 46.61 17.15 -8.22
CA VAL A 339 47.19 15.91 -8.75
C VAL A 339 46.39 15.40 -9.94
N ARG A 340 47.07 15.11 -11.05
CA ARG A 340 46.45 14.51 -12.24
C ARG A 340 46.58 12.98 -12.25
N GLN A 341 45.74 12.32 -13.03
CA GLN A 341 45.82 10.87 -13.23
C GLN A 341 47.22 10.50 -13.79
N GLY A 342 47.87 9.50 -13.18
CA GLY A 342 49.20 9.02 -13.56
C GLY A 342 50.37 9.84 -13.01
N GLU A 343 50.11 10.96 -12.33
CA GLU A 343 51.16 11.78 -11.71
C GLU A 343 51.79 11.07 -10.50
N SER A 344 53.10 11.21 -10.33
CA SER A 344 53.81 10.66 -9.18
C SER A 344 53.61 11.56 -7.97
N VAL A 345 53.18 10.98 -6.85
CA VAL A 345 52.87 11.73 -5.63
C VAL A 345 53.77 11.32 -4.47
N ARG A 346 53.98 12.25 -3.53
CA ARG A 346 54.55 11.92 -2.22
C ARG A 346 53.43 11.79 -1.22
N VAL A 347 53.37 10.65 -0.55
CA VAL A 347 52.41 10.40 0.51
C VAL A 347 52.94 10.97 1.82
N ALA A 348 52.23 11.94 2.39
CA ALA A 348 52.41 12.36 3.76
C ALA A 348 51.80 11.29 4.68
N ASN A 349 52.63 10.44 5.28
CA ASN A 349 52.17 9.53 6.33
C ASN A 349 51.72 10.35 7.55
N GLN A 350 50.50 10.12 8.03
CA GLN A 350 50.00 10.70 9.28
C GLN A 350 50.81 10.28 10.53
N ASP A 351 51.77 9.34 10.41
CA ASP A 351 52.59 8.87 11.53
C ASP A 351 53.86 9.69 11.80
N ALA A 352 54.17 10.73 11.02
CA ALA A 352 55.42 11.50 11.18
C ALA A 352 55.15 12.98 11.52
N GLY A 353 54.54 13.26 12.68
CA GLY A 353 54.25 14.65 13.05
C GLY A 353 53.82 14.94 14.49
N ARG A 354 54.01 14.02 15.45
CA ARG A 354 53.76 14.31 16.87
C ARG A 354 55.04 14.13 17.68
N PRO A 355 55.69 15.19 18.19
CA PRO A 355 56.72 15.01 19.21
C PRO A 355 56.09 14.29 20.41
N ALA A 356 56.73 13.21 20.84
CA ALA A 356 56.31 12.37 21.95
C ALA A 356 56.20 13.19 23.24
N ALA A 357 54.98 13.63 23.57
CA ALA A 357 54.62 13.97 24.93
C ALA A 357 54.01 12.72 25.56
N ALA A 358 54.66 12.23 26.62
CA ALA A 358 54.19 11.13 27.44
C ALA A 358 52.81 11.44 28.05
N GLY A 359 51.91 10.47 28.01
CA GLY A 359 50.62 10.49 28.72
C GLY A 359 49.56 9.68 27.99
N GLU A 360 49.23 8.53 28.57
CA GLU A 360 48.14 7.59 28.33
C GLU A 360 47.73 7.19 26.90
N ALA A 361 47.64 5.87 26.70
CA ALA A 361 47.21 5.20 25.48
C ALA A 361 45.74 5.49 25.15
N GLU A 362 45.50 6.04 23.96
CA GLU A 362 44.20 5.98 23.28
C GLU A 362 44.42 5.56 21.82
N ALA A 363 43.66 4.56 21.39
CA ALA A 363 43.77 3.88 20.10
C ALA A 363 43.62 4.83 18.89
N PRO A 364 44.20 4.50 17.72
CA PRO A 364 44.13 5.36 16.54
C PRO A 364 42.67 5.54 16.10
N GLN A 365 42.23 6.79 16.02
CA GLN A 365 40.92 7.18 15.54
C GLN A 365 40.79 6.74 14.08
N GLY A 366 40.05 5.65 13.87
CA GLY A 366 39.74 5.08 12.57
C GLY A 366 38.95 6.06 11.70
N ALA A 367 38.76 5.67 10.43
CA ALA A 367 37.86 6.29 9.46
C ALA A 367 36.58 6.85 10.12
N PRO A 368 35.97 7.93 9.60
CA PRO A 368 34.69 8.43 10.11
C PRO A 368 33.76 7.24 10.24
N GLN A 369 33.49 6.85 11.49
CA GLN A 369 32.54 5.79 11.75
C GLN A 369 31.17 6.40 11.54
N PRO A 370 30.20 5.67 10.96
CA PRO A 370 28.85 6.17 10.86
C PRO A 370 28.38 6.49 12.28
N THR A 371 28.30 7.77 12.61
CA THR A 371 27.71 8.21 13.86
C THR A 371 26.23 7.95 13.68
N SER A 372 25.67 6.96 14.37
CA SER A 372 24.24 6.59 14.32
C SER A 372 23.32 7.65 14.93
N THR A 373 23.77 8.89 14.99
CA THR A 373 23.03 10.01 15.55
C THR A 373 23.17 11.17 14.59
N VAL A 374 22.09 11.48 13.87
CA VAL A 374 21.35 12.75 14.02
C VAL A 374 20.29 12.95 12.92
N ARG A 375 19.08 13.30 13.39
CA ARG A 375 17.96 14.04 12.75
C ARG A 375 16.93 13.26 11.90
N SER A 376 15.90 12.78 12.60
CA SER A 376 14.47 12.68 12.23
C SER A 376 14.13 12.37 10.77
N ASP A 377 14.84 11.44 10.14
CA ASP A 377 14.28 10.73 9.00
C ASP A 377 13.36 9.64 9.56
N PRO A 378 12.02 9.75 9.38
CA PRO A 378 11.10 8.76 9.91
C PRO A 378 11.40 7.35 9.37
N LEU A 379 12.06 7.21 8.21
CA LEU A 379 12.45 5.91 7.67
C LEU A 379 13.64 5.27 8.39
N ASN A 380 14.54 6.07 8.98
CA ASN A 380 15.62 5.52 9.81
C ASN A 380 15.06 4.98 11.14
N ALA A 381 14.04 5.64 11.70
CA ALA A 381 13.32 5.13 12.87
C ALA A 381 12.57 3.82 12.56
N ALA A 382 12.16 3.61 11.31
CA ALA A 382 11.57 2.35 10.89
C ALA A 382 12.59 1.21 10.86
N GLU A 383 13.88 1.47 10.59
CA GLU A 383 14.94 0.44 10.56
C GLU A 383 15.19 -0.19 11.94
N GLU A 384 14.97 0.57 13.02
CA GLU A 384 15.15 0.14 14.41
C GLU A 384 13.97 -0.67 14.98
N LEU A 385 12.84 -0.75 14.26
CA LEU A 385 11.68 -1.56 14.66
C LEU A 385 11.98 -3.07 14.58
N ALA A 386 11.24 -3.87 15.36
CA ALA A 386 11.29 -5.32 15.22
C ALA A 386 10.93 -5.75 13.79
N ASP A 387 11.64 -6.76 13.27
CA ASP A 387 11.39 -7.23 11.93
C ASP A 387 9.96 -7.78 11.80
N PRO A 388 9.28 -7.52 10.67
CA PRO A 388 7.94 -8.00 10.46
C PRO A 388 7.96 -9.54 10.38
N PRO A 389 6.86 -10.22 10.78
CA PRO A 389 6.75 -11.66 10.68
C PRO A 389 7.13 -12.19 9.29
N PRO A 390 7.56 -13.45 9.18
CA PRO A 390 8.02 -14.01 7.92
C PRO A 390 6.95 -13.84 6.82
N ALA A 391 7.42 -13.71 5.58
CA ALA A 391 6.54 -13.45 4.44
C ALA A 391 5.45 -14.52 4.28
N GLU A 392 5.71 -15.77 4.65
CA GLU A 392 4.73 -16.86 4.64
C GLU A 392 3.51 -16.49 5.53
N GLU A 393 3.74 -16.12 6.78
CA GLU A 393 2.67 -15.74 7.71
C GLU A 393 1.95 -14.44 7.30
N LEU A 394 2.70 -13.40 6.92
CA LEU A 394 2.10 -12.12 6.54
C LEU A 394 1.41 -12.15 5.18
N CYS A 395 1.92 -12.93 4.22
CA CYS A 395 1.47 -12.92 2.84
C CYS A 395 0.47 -14.05 2.51
N GLU A 396 0.45 -15.18 3.23
CA GLU A 396 -0.50 -16.28 2.98
C GLU A 396 -1.87 -16.08 3.66
N GLY A 397 -1.91 -15.35 4.79
CA GLY A 397 -3.05 -15.34 5.73
C GLY A 397 -4.41 -14.79 5.27
N ALA A 398 -4.70 -14.65 3.97
CA ALA A 398 -6.01 -14.14 3.54
C ALA A 398 -6.42 -14.45 2.09
N GLY A 399 -5.97 -15.58 1.54
CA GLY A 399 -6.35 -16.03 0.20
C GLY A 399 -7.15 -17.34 0.14
N ALA A 400 -7.35 -18.06 1.25
CA ALA A 400 -7.74 -19.47 1.18
C ALA A 400 -9.23 -19.81 1.42
N ASP A 401 -10.06 -18.93 2.00
CA ASP A 401 -11.39 -19.35 2.49
C ASP A 401 -12.62 -18.89 1.66
N ALA A 402 -12.44 -18.37 0.45
CA ALA A 402 -13.58 -17.88 -0.36
C ALA A 402 -13.89 -18.71 -1.63
N VAL A 403 -13.22 -19.84 -1.88
CA VAL A 403 -13.49 -20.67 -3.07
C VAL A 403 -13.62 -22.15 -2.72
N SER A 404 -14.46 -22.50 -1.75
CA SER A 404 -14.94 -23.89 -1.61
C SER A 404 -16.13 -24.02 -0.67
N ALA A 405 -17.22 -23.32 -0.97
CA ALA A 405 -18.55 -23.66 -0.45
C ALA A 405 -19.60 -23.31 -1.51
N GLY A 406 -19.79 -24.19 -2.50
CA GLY A 406 -20.77 -23.90 -3.55
C GLY A 406 -20.81 -24.82 -4.76
N VAL A 407 -20.39 -26.09 -4.69
CA VAL A 407 -20.81 -27.09 -5.68
C VAL A 407 -20.90 -28.47 -5.01
N ALA A 408 -21.97 -28.69 -4.25
CA ALA A 408 -22.42 -30.05 -3.94
C ALA A 408 -23.39 -30.50 -5.04
N SER A 409 -22.82 -31.00 -6.14
CA SER A 409 -23.58 -31.71 -7.17
C SER A 409 -23.87 -33.13 -6.68
N SER A 410 -25.15 -33.44 -6.61
CA SER A 410 -25.75 -34.73 -6.31
C SER A 410 -25.11 -35.90 -7.07
N GLY A 411 -24.86 -36.99 -6.33
CA GLY A 411 -24.52 -38.28 -6.90
C GLY A 411 -25.75 -38.92 -7.54
N GLY A 412 -25.62 -39.29 -8.82
CA GLY A 412 -26.53 -40.16 -9.54
C GLY A 412 -25.85 -41.51 -9.79
N GLN A 413 -26.28 -42.51 -9.05
CA GLN A 413 -25.84 -43.91 -9.08
C GLN A 413 -26.51 -44.63 -10.27
N ALA A 414 -25.75 -45.26 -11.15
CA ALA A 414 -26.28 -46.18 -12.16
C ALA A 414 -25.41 -47.44 -12.25
N VAL A 415 -26.10 -48.57 -12.19
CA VAL A 415 -25.60 -49.93 -12.03
C VAL A 415 -25.66 -50.65 -13.38
N GLY A 416 -24.59 -51.38 -13.73
CA GLY A 416 -24.69 -52.69 -14.40
C GLY A 416 -24.59 -52.74 -15.93
N GLY A 417 -23.63 -53.54 -16.42
CA GLY A 417 -23.96 -54.69 -17.29
C GLY A 417 -23.43 -54.73 -18.73
N ALA A 418 -22.53 -55.70 -18.95
CA ALA A 418 -22.45 -56.63 -20.10
C ALA A 418 -21.79 -56.24 -21.44
N ALA A 419 -20.61 -56.85 -21.64
CA ALA A 419 -20.04 -57.52 -22.82
C ALA A 419 -20.81 -57.56 -24.16
N GLY A 420 -20.04 -57.33 -25.25
CA GLY A 420 -19.83 -58.36 -26.28
C GLY A 420 -20.42 -58.19 -27.70
N GLN A 421 -19.50 -58.06 -28.66
CA GLN A 421 -19.51 -58.52 -30.07
C GLN A 421 -19.99 -57.63 -31.25
N PRO A 422 -19.44 -57.85 -32.48
CA PRO A 422 -19.42 -56.85 -33.57
C PRO A 422 -19.99 -57.31 -34.96
N VAL A 423 -20.25 -56.32 -35.86
CA VAL A 423 -20.44 -56.30 -37.36
C VAL A 423 -21.59 -57.15 -38.00
N PRO A 424 -22.00 -57.01 -39.31
CA PRO A 424 -21.84 -55.95 -40.36
C PRO A 424 -23.07 -55.63 -41.28
N GLN A 425 -22.89 -54.58 -42.12
CA GLN A 425 -23.34 -54.33 -43.52
C GLN A 425 -24.82 -54.35 -43.99
N ALA A 426 -25.23 -53.30 -44.73
CA ALA A 426 -25.68 -53.37 -46.14
C ALA A 426 -25.90 -51.95 -46.72
N GLY A 427 -25.50 -51.74 -47.99
CA GLY A 427 -25.74 -50.51 -48.75
C GLY A 427 -26.66 -50.72 -49.97
N ALA A 428 -27.16 -49.62 -50.52
CA ALA A 428 -27.69 -49.41 -51.88
C ALA A 428 -27.82 -47.88 -52.06
N GLY A 429 -27.21 -47.22 -53.06
CA GLY A 429 -27.65 -47.12 -54.47
C GLY A 429 -28.91 -46.24 -54.59
N ALA A 430 -29.06 -45.17 -55.36
CA ALA A 430 -28.37 -44.63 -56.54
C ALA A 430 -28.82 -43.16 -56.81
N GLN A 431 -28.03 -42.41 -57.58
CA GLN A 431 -28.39 -41.16 -58.31
C GLN A 431 -29.31 -41.49 -59.54
N PRO A 432 -29.99 -40.55 -60.27
CA PRO A 432 -29.50 -39.21 -60.68
C PRO A 432 -30.52 -38.06 -60.99
N ALA A 433 -29.95 -36.87 -61.19
CA ALA A 433 -30.23 -35.75 -62.12
C ALA A 433 -31.66 -35.32 -62.54
N ILE A 434 -31.95 -34.00 -62.40
CA ILE A 434 -32.78 -33.13 -63.28
C ILE A 434 -32.52 -31.66 -62.86
N THR A 435 -31.76 -30.88 -63.64
CA THR A 435 -32.16 -29.81 -64.59
C THR A 435 -32.78 -28.53 -64.02
N ASP A 436 -32.06 -27.44 -64.33
CA ASP A 436 -32.38 -26.01 -64.40
C ASP A 436 -33.80 -25.67 -64.94
N GLU A 437 -34.49 -24.70 -64.32
CA GLU A 437 -34.76 -23.35 -64.90
C GLU A 437 -35.98 -22.65 -64.24
N ALA A 438 -35.79 -21.37 -63.90
CA ALA A 438 -36.75 -20.24 -63.86
C ALA A 438 -37.96 -20.21 -62.89
N GLY A 439 -37.99 -19.18 -62.03
CA GLY A 439 -39.21 -18.72 -61.35
C GLY A 439 -38.97 -17.60 -60.33
N ALA A 440 -39.16 -16.36 -60.76
CA ALA A 440 -38.91 -15.09 -60.06
C ALA A 440 -39.51 -14.95 -58.63
N ALA A 441 -38.74 -14.32 -57.73
CA ALA A 441 -39.20 -13.72 -56.48
C ALA A 441 -38.75 -12.24 -56.39
N PRO A 442 -39.60 -11.31 -55.89
CA PRO A 442 -39.40 -9.86 -55.97
C PRO A 442 -38.33 -9.33 -54.99
N PRO A 443 -37.80 -8.11 -55.23
CA PRO A 443 -36.72 -7.53 -54.42
C PRO A 443 -37.20 -7.13 -53.03
N ILE A 444 -36.40 -7.47 -52.02
CA ILE A 444 -36.58 -7.03 -50.63
C ILE A 444 -36.08 -5.58 -50.53
N GLU A 445 -36.97 -4.66 -50.17
CA GLU A 445 -36.63 -3.27 -49.86
C GLU A 445 -35.70 -3.17 -48.64
N PRO A 446 -34.71 -2.27 -48.62
CA PRO A 446 -33.87 -2.06 -47.44
C PRO A 446 -34.65 -1.32 -46.35
N VAL A 447 -34.71 -1.93 -45.17
CA VAL A 447 -35.20 -1.32 -43.92
C VAL A 447 -34.33 -0.10 -43.58
N PRO A 448 -34.88 1.10 -43.34
CA PRO A 448 -34.09 2.24 -42.91
C PRO A 448 -33.63 2.08 -41.45
N ALA A 449 -32.34 2.34 -41.20
CA ALA A 449 -31.75 2.40 -39.87
C ALA A 449 -32.37 3.52 -39.03
N PRO A 450 -32.53 3.35 -37.70
CA PRO A 450 -32.98 4.43 -36.83
C PRO A 450 -31.90 5.51 -36.71
N SER A 451 -32.26 6.73 -37.10
CA SER A 451 -31.47 7.95 -36.86
C SER A 451 -31.36 8.21 -35.36
N ILE A 452 -30.21 7.90 -34.77
CA ILE A 452 -29.86 8.36 -33.43
C ILE A 452 -29.46 9.83 -33.55
N GLY A 453 -30.35 10.72 -33.10
CA GLY A 453 -30.04 12.13 -32.93
C GLY A 453 -29.00 12.30 -31.84
N VAL A 454 -27.80 12.72 -32.23
CA VAL A 454 -26.77 13.19 -31.29
C VAL A 454 -27.11 14.63 -30.91
N THR A 455 -27.73 14.82 -29.76
CA THR A 455 -27.75 16.12 -29.08
C THR A 455 -26.46 16.25 -28.26
N PRO A 456 -25.72 17.37 -28.36
CA PRO A 456 -24.55 17.59 -27.52
C PRO A 456 -24.99 17.84 -26.06
N PRO A 457 -24.21 17.43 -25.05
CA PRO A 457 -24.52 17.71 -23.65
C PRO A 457 -24.42 19.20 -23.35
N THR A 458 -25.51 19.78 -22.83
CA THR A 458 -25.55 21.13 -22.26
C THR A 458 -24.68 21.16 -21.00
N ILE A 459 -23.61 21.96 -21.02
CA ILE A 459 -22.80 22.30 -19.85
C ILE A 459 -23.62 23.26 -18.96
N PRO A 460 -23.83 22.98 -17.66
CA PRO A 460 -24.43 23.96 -16.77
C PRO A 460 -23.42 25.09 -16.49
N SER A 461 -23.82 26.33 -16.78
CA SER A 461 -23.08 27.54 -16.42
C SER A 461 -22.91 27.66 -14.91
N PRO A 462 -21.77 28.18 -14.40
CA PRO A 462 -21.59 28.43 -12.98
C PRO A 462 -22.54 29.54 -12.47
N PRO A 463 -22.99 29.49 -11.22
CA PRO A 463 -23.84 30.52 -10.65
C PRO A 463 -23.10 31.86 -10.57
N VAL A 464 -23.72 32.90 -11.14
CA VAL A 464 -23.28 34.29 -11.02
C VAL A 464 -23.53 34.76 -9.59
N THR A 465 -22.46 35.06 -8.87
CA THR A 465 -22.49 35.70 -7.55
C THR A 465 -23.05 37.13 -7.70
N GLN A 466 -24.29 37.36 -7.26
CA GLN A 466 -24.80 38.71 -7.06
C GLN A 466 -24.25 39.30 -5.74
N PRO A 467 -23.80 40.57 -5.72
CA PRO A 467 -23.44 41.25 -4.48
C PRO A 467 -24.68 41.49 -3.58
N PRO A 468 -24.53 41.50 -2.25
CA PRO A 468 -25.65 41.58 -1.32
C PRO A 468 -26.40 42.92 -1.43
N ALA A 469 -27.71 42.82 -1.62
CA ALA A 469 -28.64 43.94 -1.56
C ALA A 469 -28.73 44.51 -0.14
N ALA A 470 -28.72 45.83 -0.06
CA ALA A 470 -28.86 46.62 1.15
C ALA A 470 -30.16 46.29 1.90
N ALA A 471 -30.04 46.21 3.23
CA ALA A 471 -31.12 46.00 4.17
C ALA A 471 -32.21 47.10 4.07
N PRO A 472 -33.51 46.74 4.01
CA PRO A 472 -34.58 47.69 4.26
C PRO A 472 -34.87 47.81 5.76
N ALA A 473 -35.02 49.06 6.19
CA ALA A 473 -35.36 49.49 7.54
C ALA A 473 -36.69 48.91 8.04
N ALA A 474 -36.70 48.47 9.30
CA ALA A 474 -37.90 48.07 10.03
C ALA A 474 -38.75 49.30 10.43
N PRO A 475 -40.09 49.26 10.28
CA PRO A 475 -40.96 50.29 10.80
C PRO A 475 -41.32 50.04 12.28
N GLN A 476 -41.46 51.16 13.00
CA GLN A 476 -41.91 51.26 14.38
C GLN A 476 -43.33 50.70 14.57
N GLY A 477 -43.58 50.08 15.73
CA GLY A 477 -44.95 49.77 16.15
C GLY A 477 -45.05 49.13 17.54
N GLY A 478 -45.43 49.93 18.54
CA GLY A 478 -46.42 49.53 19.55
C GLY A 478 -45.93 48.73 20.77
N ALA A 479 -45.48 49.46 21.80
CA ALA A 479 -45.39 48.97 23.17
C ALA A 479 -46.78 48.85 23.81
N GLY A 480 -47.00 47.77 24.58
CA GLY A 480 -48.18 47.61 25.43
C GLY A 480 -47.92 46.61 26.55
N ALA A 481 -48.01 47.11 27.78
CA ALA A 481 -48.33 46.42 29.04
C ALA A 481 -47.21 45.73 29.86
N SER A 482 -46.85 46.45 30.93
CA SER A 482 -46.94 45.99 32.34
C SER A 482 -45.70 45.37 33.01
N THR A 483 -44.87 46.28 33.51
CA THR A 483 -44.22 46.42 34.84
C THR A 483 -43.87 45.21 35.75
N PRO A 484 -42.69 45.27 36.42
CA PRO A 484 -42.17 44.27 37.35
C PRO A 484 -42.40 44.61 38.84
N GLY A 485 -42.25 43.62 39.72
CA GLY A 485 -42.22 43.77 41.18
C GLY A 485 -40.93 43.22 41.78
N THR A 486 -40.13 44.12 42.33
CA THR A 486 -38.84 43.93 43.01
C THR A 486 -39.06 43.60 44.51
N VAL A 487 -37.98 43.14 45.17
CA VAL A 487 -37.58 43.36 46.60
C VAL A 487 -37.48 42.08 47.46
N GLY A 488 -36.25 41.69 47.83
CA GLY A 488 -35.92 40.85 49.02
C GLY A 488 -35.76 41.72 50.28
N PRO A 489 -35.00 41.37 51.34
CA PRO A 489 -34.44 40.10 51.82
C PRO A 489 -34.87 39.78 53.28
N GLY A 490 -34.43 38.65 53.88
CA GLY A 490 -34.64 38.37 55.31
C GLY A 490 -33.85 37.16 55.84
N VAL A 491 -33.07 37.40 56.90
CA VAL A 491 -32.07 36.53 57.56
C VAL A 491 -32.69 35.65 58.68
N PRO A 492 -31.97 34.85 59.50
CA PRO A 492 -32.42 33.52 59.95
C PRO A 492 -32.70 33.46 61.47
N ALA A 493 -33.29 32.37 61.98
CA ALA A 493 -33.17 31.96 63.39
C ALA A 493 -33.82 30.60 63.70
N GLY A 494 -33.07 29.78 64.47
CA GLY A 494 -33.54 28.86 65.52
C GLY A 494 -34.13 27.52 65.08
N SER A 495 -34.01 26.40 65.81
CA SER A 495 -33.26 25.97 67.00
C SER A 495 -33.88 24.63 67.41
N ASP A 496 -33.04 23.70 67.87
CA ASP A 496 -33.30 22.62 68.84
C ASP A 496 -34.42 21.57 68.65
N ALA A 497 -34.01 20.29 68.62
CA ALA A 497 -34.39 19.23 69.58
C ALA A 497 -33.88 17.85 69.08
N THR A 498 -32.81 17.27 69.63
CA THR A 498 -32.74 16.32 70.77
C THR A 498 -33.41 14.94 70.62
N GLY A 499 -32.61 13.89 70.84
CA GLY A 499 -33.00 12.51 71.22
C GLY A 499 -32.94 11.49 70.06
N GLY A 500 -32.22 10.37 70.10
CA GLY A 500 -31.51 9.67 71.17
C GLY A 500 -31.79 8.16 71.07
N ALA A 501 -30.72 7.35 71.18
CA ALA A 501 -30.70 5.90 71.51
C ALA A 501 -31.17 4.90 70.43
N SER A 502 -30.68 3.65 70.32
CA SER A 502 -29.55 2.90 70.90
C SER A 502 -29.66 1.43 70.41
N GLY A 503 -28.53 0.74 70.18
CA GLY A 503 -28.36 -0.72 70.32
C GLY A 503 -28.80 -1.59 69.13
N GLY A 504 -28.14 -2.69 68.73
CA GLY A 504 -26.98 -3.47 69.17
C GLY A 504 -26.78 -4.60 68.13
N ALA A 505 -25.54 -5.00 67.76
CA ALA A 505 -24.82 -6.20 68.24
C ALA A 505 -25.50 -7.55 67.88
N ALA A 506 -24.86 -8.65 67.46
CA ALA A 506 -23.46 -9.03 67.19
C ALA A 506 -23.45 -10.50 66.65
N GLN A 507 -22.31 -10.94 66.07
CA GLN A 507 -21.67 -12.29 66.12
C GLN A 507 -22.44 -13.50 65.53
N ASP A 508 -21.86 -14.63 65.11
CA ASP A 508 -20.52 -15.26 64.96
C ASP A 508 -20.79 -16.45 63.98
N GLY A 509 -19.89 -16.99 63.17
CA GLY A 509 -18.71 -17.76 63.54
C GLY A 509 -18.62 -19.02 62.64
N SER A 510 -17.40 -19.41 62.30
CA SER A 510 -16.99 -20.55 61.44
C SER A 510 -17.28 -21.94 62.05
N PRO A 511 -16.91 -23.06 61.41
CA PRO A 511 -15.50 -23.49 61.27
C PRO A 511 -14.99 -23.62 59.83
#